data_AF-A0A9D6RZF0-F1
#
_entry.id   AF-A0A9D6RZF0-F1
#
_cell.length_a   1.000
_cell.length_b   1.000
_cell.length_c   1.000
_cell.angle_alpha   90.00
_cell.angle_beta   90.00
_cell.angle_gamma   90.00
#
_symmetry.space_group_name_H-M   'P 1'
#
loop_
_entity.id
_entity.type
_entity.pdbx_description
1 polymer ?
#
loop_
_entity_poly.entity_id
_entity_poly.type
_entity_poly.pdbx_seq_one_letter_code
_entity_poly.pdbx_strand_id
1 'polypeptide(L)'
;MQIEKMDYVTTNIRITEEDYLRLKAEAAKKRKSFSAVVREKLGARNKSRSRAEVKKLIADLDRTAKYLGNKLRGFDSVKAFREMRYED
;
A
#
# COMPACT_ATOMS: atom_id res chain seq x y z
N MET A 1 -2.07 -23.98 24.87
CA MET A 1 -1.26 -22.86 24.34
C MET A 1 -1.39 -22.89 22.82
N GLN A 2 -2.26 -22.06 22.25
CA GLN A 2 -2.41 -21.97 20.78
C GLN A 2 -1.26 -21.11 20.24
N ILE A 3 -0.45 -21.68 19.35
CA ILE A 3 0.61 -20.95 18.64
C ILE A 3 -0.04 -20.40 17.37
N GLU A 4 -0.25 -19.09 17.30
CA GLU A 4 -0.69 -18.43 16.06
C GLU A 4 0.32 -18.72 14.95
N LYS A 5 -0.15 -19.29 13.83
CA LYS A 5 0.65 -19.47 12.61
C LYS A 5 0.90 -18.10 11.99
N MET A 6 2.13 -17.61 12.11
CA MET A 6 2.56 -16.43 11.37
C MET A 6 3.00 -16.89 9.98
N ASP A 7 2.18 -16.65 8.95
CA ASP A 7 2.51 -16.98 7.57
C ASP A 7 3.71 -16.13 7.13
N TYR A 8 4.89 -16.76 7.06
CA TYR A 8 6.12 -16.09 6.65
C TYR A 8 6.33 -16.27 5.14
N VAL A 9 6.49 -15.16 4.43
CA VAL A 9 6.89 -15.18 3.02
C VAL A 9 8.39 -14.93 2.94
N THR A 10 9.13 -15.91 2.41
CA THR A 10 10.56 -15.75 2.13
C THR A 10 10.77 -15.20 0.73
N THR A 11 11.47 -14.08 0.61
CA THR A 11 11.79 -13.48 -0.69
C THR A 11 13.30 -13.40 -0.86
N ASN A 12 13.80 -13.91 -1.98
CA ASN A 12 15.20 -13.73 -2.38
C ASN A 12 15.36 -12.34 -3.01
N ILE A 13 16.19 -11.50 -2.41
CA ILE A 13 16.42 -10.13 -2.88
C ILE A 13 17.86 -10.03 -3.37
N ARG A 14 18.05 -9.53 -4.59
CA ARG A 14 19.38 -9.22 -5.13
C ARG A 14 19.70 -7.75 -4.84
N ILE A 15 20.84 -7.51 -4.21
CA ILE A 15 21.35 -6.17 -3.91
C ILE A 15 22.82 -6.08 -4.30
N THR A 16 23.31 -4.86 -4.51
CA THR A 16 24.73 -4.62 -4.79
C THR A 16 25.58 -4.97 -3.56
N GLU A 17 26.85 -5.28 -3.79
CA GLU A 17 27.77 -5.67 -2.73
C GLU A 17 28.00 -4.55 -1.71
N GLU A 18 28.15 -3.32 -2.19
CA GLU A 18 28.29 -2.13 -1.33
C GLU A 18 27.10 -1.96 -0.38
N ASP A 19 25.88 -2.11 -0.90
CA ASP A 19 24.68 -2.02 -0.08
C ASP A 19 24.56 -3.17 0.92
N TYR A 20 24.98 -4.37 0.54
CA TYR A 20 25.03 -5.52 1.45
C TYR A 20 25.96 -5.28 2.64
N LEU A 21 27.19 -4.78 2.37
CA LEU A 21 28.16 -4.45 3.42
C LEU A 21 27.65 -3.33 4.33
N ARG A 22 27.05 -2.28 3.75
CA ARG A 22 26.45 -1.18 4.51
C ARG A 22 25.35 -1.67 5.45
N LEU A 23 24.45 -2.53 4.96
CA LEU A 23 23.36 -3.10 5.75
C LEU A 23 23.86 -4.04 6.86
N LYS A 24 24.94 -4.79 6.62
CA LYS A 24 25.60 -5.60 7.65
C LYS A 24 26.20 -4.75 8.76
N ALA A 25 26.91 -3.68 8.42
CA ALA A 25 27.47 -2.75 9.39
C ALA A 25 26.36 -2.10 10.25
N GLU A 26 25.24 -1.75 9.62
CA GLU A 26 24.07 -1.21 10.32
C GLU A 26 23.41 -2.23 11.25
N ALA A 27 23.30 -3.49 10.84
CA ALA A 27 22.79 -4.58 11.66
C ALA A 27 23.66 -4.84 12.90
N ALA A 28 24.99 -4.84 12.73
CA ALA A 28 25.93 -4.95 13.83
C ALA A 28 25.80 -3.77 14.82
N LYS A 29 25.72 -2.54 14.31
CA LYS A 29 25.55 -1.33 15.14
C LYS A 29 24.25 -1.36 15.94
N LYS A 30 23.15 -1.82 15.32
CA LYS A 30 21.82 -1.89 15.96
C LYS A 30 21.60 -3.15 16.79
N ARG A 31 22.56 -4.09 16.84
CA ARG A 31 22.42 -5.42 17.47
C ARG A 31 21.15 -6.17 17.02
N LYS A 32 20.82 -6.05 15.74
CA LYS A 32 19.65 -6.72 15.12
C LYS A 32 20.11 -7.71 14.06
N SER A 33 19.27 -8.68 13.73
CA SER A 33 19.54 -9.56 12.59
C SER A 33 19.50 -8.77 11.28
N PHE A 34 20.33 -9.18 10.31
CA PHE A 34 20.35 -8.56 8.98
C PHE A 34 18.95 -8.49 8.36
N SER A 35 18.21 -9.59 8.42
CA SER A 35 16.84 -9.66 7.91
C SER A 35 15.88 -8.70 8.62
N ALA A 36 16.07 -8.41 9.92
CA ALA A 36 15.27 -7.41 10.62
C ALA A 36 15.55 -5.99 10.10
N VAL A 37 16.82 -5.64 9.86
CA VAL A 37 17.19 -4.34 9.28
C VAL A 37 16.66 -4.20 7.86
N VAL A 38 16.77 -5.24 7.04
CA VAL A 38 16.20 -5.27 5.68
C VAL A 38 14.69 -5.05 5.71
N ARG A 39 13.98 -5.77 6.60
CA ARG A 39 12.54 -5.58 6.78
C ARG A 39 12.17 -4.19 7.29
N GLU A 40 12.94 -3.60 8.19
CA GLU A 40 12.69 -2.23 8.65
C GLU A 40 12.79 -1.23 7.50
N LYS A 41 13.79 -1.38 6.62
CA LYS A 41 13.96 -0.49 5.46
C LYS A 41 12.89 -0.68 4.39
N LEU A 42 12.47 -1.91 4.12
CA LEU A 42 11.41 -2.21 3.15
C LEU A 42 10.00 -1.90 3.70
N GLY A 43 9.78 -2.22 4.98
CA GLY A 43 8.49 -2.12 5.66
C GLY A 43 8.10 -0.70 6.09
N ALA A 44 9.05 0.24 6.12
CA ALA A 44 8.78 1.65 6.44
C ALA A 44 7.79 2.33 5.47
N ARG A 45 7.46 1.71 4.33
CA ARG A 45 6.42 2.20 3.40
C ARG A 45 4.99 1.89 3.83
N ASN A 46 4.75 0.90 4.68
CA ASN A 46 3.41 0.52 5.12
C ASN A 46 3.08 1.13 6.48
N LYS A 47 3.08 2.46 6.57
CA LYS A 47 2.34 3.11 7.66
C LYS A 47 0.86 2.77 7.45
N SER A 48 0.32 1.90 8.30
CA SER A 48 -1.12 1.73 8.39
C SER A 48 -1.72 3.12 8.60
N ARG A 49 -2.63 3.52 7.69
CA ARG A 49 -3.30 4.82 7.81
C ARG A 49 -3.98 4.89 9.16
N SER A 50 -3.82 6.00 9.86
CA SER A 50 -4.49 6.22 11.14
C SER A 50 -6.01 6.17 10.94
N ARG A 51 -6.75 5.79 11.98
CA ARG A 51 -8.24 5.79 11.94
C ARG A 51 -8.80 7.17 11.53
N ALA A 52 -8.11 8.25 11.89
CA ALA A 52 -8.48 9.61 11.53
C ALA A 52 -8.32 9.87 10.02
N GLU A 53 -7.21 9.42 9.41
CA GLU A 53 -6.99 9.52 7.97
C GLU A 53 -8.00 8.70 7.17
N VAL A 54 -8.33 7.49 7.64
CA VAL A 54 -9.36 6.65 7.01
C VAL A 54 -10.73 7.32 7.08
N LYS A 55 -11.12 7.89 8.23
CA LYS A 55 -12.38 8.63 8.37
C LYS A 55 -12.45 9.83 7.42
N LYS A 56 -11.34 10.58 7.29
CA LYS A 56 -11.27 11.72 6.37
C LYS A 56 -11.46 11.27 4.92
N LEU A 57 -10.79 10.20 4.50
CA LEU A 57 -10.93 9.64 3.16
C LEU A 57 -12.37 9.23 2.84
N ILE A 58 -13.05 8.57 3.79
CA ILE A 58 -14.45 8.16 3.63
C ILE A 58 -15.37 9.39 3.50
N ALA A 59 -15.14 10.43 4.30
CA ALA A 59 -15.92 11.66 4.22
C ALA A 59 -15.71 12.38 2.88
N ASP A 60 -14.48 12.42 2.36
CA ASP A 60 -14.15 13.01 1.06
C ASP A 60 -14.77 12.20 -0.10
N LEU A 61 -14.79 10.87 0.00
CA LEU A 61 -15.48 10.00 -0.95
C LEU A 61 -16.99 10.25 -0.96
N ASP A 62 -17.63 10.34 0.21
CA ASP A 62 -19.06 10.61 0.33
C ASP A 62 -19.44 12.00 -0.23
N ARG A 63 -18.61 13.02 0.01
CA ARG A 63 -18.79 14.35 -0.59
C ARG A 63 -18.70 14.30 -2.11
N THR A 64 -17.71 13.60 -2.64
CA THR A 64 -17.53 13.42 -4.08
C THR A 64 -18.71 12.68 -4.70
N ALA A 65 -19.18 11.61 -4.05
CA ALA A 65 -20.33 10.83 -4.49
C ALA A 65 -21.61 11.67 -4.54
N LYS A 66 -21.88 12.49 -3.51
CA LYS A 66 -23.03 13.41 -3.49
C LYS A 66 -22.94 14.47 -4.58
N TYR A 67 -21.75 15.04 -4.79
CA TYR A 67 -21.53 16.00 -5.87
C TYR A 67 -21.79 15.39 -7.25
N LEU A 68 -21.22 14.20 -7.50
CA LEU A 68 -21.41 13.47 -8.76
C LEU A 68 -22.88 13.04 -8.94
N GLY A 69 -23.54 12.54 -7.91
CA GLY A 69 -24.95 12.15 -7.98
C GLY A 69 -25.88 13.32 -8.33
N ASN A 70 -25.57 14.52 -7.86
CA ASN A 70 -26.32 15.73 -8.23
C ASN A 70 -26.04 16.17 -9.68
N LYS A 71 -24.80 16.03 -10.15
CA LYS A 71 -24.39 16.46 -11.50
C LYS A 71 -24.72 15.44 -12.60
N LEU A 72 -24.71 14.16 -12.27
CA LEU A 72 -24.94 13.02 -13.17
C LEU A 72 -26.37 12.47 -13.03
N ARG A 73 -27.30 13.26 -12.50
CA ARG A 73 -28.68 12.82 -12.33
C ARG A 73 -29.32 12.61 -13.71
N GLY A 74 -29.60 11.35 -14.05
CA GLY A 74 -30.09 10.95 -15.38
C GLY A 74 -28.99 10.58 -16.38
N PHE A 75 -27.72 10.56 -15.97
CA PHE A 75 -26.61 10.09 -16.79
C PHE A 75 -26.57 8.56 -16.80
N ASP A 76 -26.72 7.96 -17.98
CA ASP A 76 -26.52 6.53 -18.18
C ASP A 76 -25.03 6.25 -18.42
N SER A 77 -24.34 5.89 -17.33
CA SER A 77 -22.91 5.55 -17.37
C SER A 77 -22.63 4.33 -18.26
N VAL A 78 -23.56 3.37 -18.35
CA VAL A 78 -23.39 2.16 -19.17
C VAL A 78 -23.41 2.51 -20.65
N LYS A 79 -24.30 3.42 -21.06
CA LYS A 79 -24.35 3.92 -22.43
C LYS A 79 -23.06 4.67 -22.81
N ALA A 80 -22.59 5.57 -21.95
CA ALA A 80 -21.35 6.31 -22.20
C ALA A 80 -20.11 5.40 -22.35
N PHE A 81 -20.00 4.36 -21.51
CA PHE A 81 -18.90 3.39 -21.63
C PHE A 81 -19.01 2.50 -22.88
N ARG A 82 -20.22 2.25 -23.38
CA ARG A 82 -20.42 1.55 -24.65
C ARG A 82 -19.96 2.41 -25.81
N GLU A 83 -20.38 3.68 -25.86
CA GLU A 83 -19.98 4.62 -26.92
C GLU A 83 -18.45 4.75 -26.99
N MET A 84 -17.77 4.94 -25.85
CA MET A 84 -16.29 4.97 -25.79
C MET A 84 -15.61 3.69 -26.28
N ARG A 85 -16.28 2.53 -26.18
CA ARG A 85 -15.71 1.24 -26.60
C ARG A 85 -15.85 0.97 -28.10
N TYR A 86 -16.84 1.60 -28.74
CA TYR A 86 -17.17 1.39 -30.16
C TYR A 86 -16.75 2.57 -31.05
N GLU A 87 -16.22 3.66 -30.48
CA GLU A 87 -15.60 4.77 -31.21
C GLU A 87 -14.07 4.60 -31.45
N ASP A 88 -13.47 3.54 -30.92
CA ASP A 88 -12.13 3.03 -31.30
C ASP A 88 -12.25 1.98 -32.43
#